data_AF-A0A131YSF9-F1
#
_entry.id   AF-A0A131YSF9-F1
#
_cell.length_a   1.000
_cell.length_b   1.000
_cell.length_c   1.000
_cell.angle_alpha   90.00
_cell.angle_beta   90.00
_cell.angle_gamma   90.00
#
_symmetry.space_group_name_H-M   'P 1'
#
loop_
_entity.id
_entity.type
_entity.pdbx_description
1 polymer ?
#
loop_
_entity_poly.entity_id
_entity_poly.type
_entity_poly.pdbx_seq_one_letter_code
_entity_poly.pdbx_strand_id
1 'polypeptide(L)'
;MTSQSMPMVAKLVLISLLIHLVLSAEIQRFNKTKKTRLNCTHNGETWQHGDFNNTNPECRFYWCRNGKMKIKKCPMELPRRSGYGNCMLESVGGKFPHCCNYQQLC
;
A
#
# COMPACT_ATOMS: atom_id res chain seq x y z
N MET A 1 -8.07 55.55 -27.78
CA MET A 1 -7.98 54.35 -26.92
C MET A 1 -6.96 54.64 -25.83
N THR A 2 -7.42 54.94 -24.63
CA THR A 2 -6.59 55.46 -23.53
C THR A 2 -5.83 54.32 -22.84
N SER A 3 -4.51 54.30 -23.05
CA SER A 3 -3.58 53.48 -22.27
C SER A 3 -3.44 54.10 -20.87
N GLN A 4 -4.22 53.62 -19.89
CA GLN A 4 -4.05 54.01 -18.49
C GLN A 4 -2.76 53.39 -17.93
N SER A 5 -1.74 54.21 -17.71
CA SER A 5 -0.53 53.82 -17.00
C SER A 5 -0.85 53.52 -15.54
N MET A 6 -0.81 52.24 -15.14
CA MET A 6 -1.00 51.85 -13.73
C MET A 6 0.07 52.51 -12.83
N PRO A 7 -0.31 53.09 -11.68
CA PRO A 7 0.63 53.69 -10.74
C PRO A 7 1.62 52.64 -10.22
N MET A 8 2.88 53.05 -10.02
CA MET A 8 4.00 52.17 -9.67
C MET A 8 3.73 51.33 -8.40
N VAL A 9 2.98 51.89 -7.45
CA VAL A 9 2.54 51.23 -6.22
C VAL A 9 1.59 50.06 -6.51
N ALA A 10 0.65 50.22 -7.46
CA ALA A 10 -0.28 49.15 -7.83
C ALA A 10 0.45 47.97 -8.49
N LYS A 11 1.51 48.25 -9.27
CA LYS A 11 2.36 47.20 -9.85
C LYS A 11 3.10 46.40 -8.78
N LEU A 12 3.64 47.07 -7.77
CA LEU A 12 4.33 46.42 -6.64
C LEU A 12 3.40 45.54 -5.81
N VAL A 13 2.17 46.02 -5.55
CA VAL A 13 1.15 45.23 -4.84
C VAL A 13 0.76 43.99 -5.66
N LEU A 14 0.57 44.13 -6.97
CA LEU A 14 0.27 43.00 -7.85
C LEU A 14 1.38 41.95 -7.84
N ILE A 15 2.65 42.39 -7.94
CA ILE A 15 3.81 41.49 -7.92
C ILE A 15 3.89 40.76 -6.59
N SER A 16 3.71 41.46 -5.47
CA SER A 16 3.67 40.85 -4.14
C SER A 16 2.58 39.77 -4.05
N LEU A 17 1.35 40.07 -4.48
CA LEU A 17 0.24 39.12 -4.50
C LEU A 17 0.53 37.89 -5.36
N LEU A 18 1.13 38.08 -6.54
CA LEU A 18 1.51 36.98 -7.43
C LEU A 18 2.57 36.08 -6.80
N ILE A 19 3.57 36.66 -6.13
CA ILE A 19 4.60 35.89 -5.41
C ILE A 19 3.96 35.03 -4.30
N HIS A 20 3.03 35.60 -3.52
CA HIS A 20 2.36 34.86 -2.45
C HIS A 20 1.50 33.70 -3.00
N LEU A 21 0.86 33.89 -4.16
CA LEU A 21 0.07 32.84 -4.81
C LEU A 21 0.95 31.70 -5.32
N VAL A 22 2.08 32.01 -5.97
CA VAL A 22 3.03 30.99 -6.47
C VAL A 22 3.62 30.19 -5.31
N LEU A 23 4.06 30.87 -4.25
CA LEU A 23 4.64 30.21 -3.07
C LEU A 23 3.64 29.28 -2.37
N SER A 24 2.38 29.73 -2.23
CA SER A 24 1.31 28.91 -1.64
C SER A 24 1.01 27.66 -2.47
N ALA A 25 1.04 27.76 -3.80
CA ALA A 25 0.82 26.63 -4.70
C ALA A 25 1.97 25.60 -4.63
N GLU A 26 3.22 26.05 -4.51
CA GLU A 26 4.38 25.17 -4.38
C GLU A 26 4.38 24.40 -3.05
N ILE A 27 4.04 25.07 -1.94
CA ILE A 27 3.92 24.43 -0.62
C ILE A 27 2.84 23.34 -0.63
N GLN A 28 1.69 23.59 -1.26
CA GLN A 28 0.65 22.55 -1.42
C GLN A 28 1.13 21.36 -2.26
N ARG A 29 1.87 21.61 -3.35
CA ARG A 29 2.44 20.53 -4.17
C ARG A 29 3.47 19.71 -3.40
N PHE A 30 4.34 20.36 -2.62
CA PHE A 30 5.36 19.69 -1.80
C PHE A 30 4.74 18.80 -0.71
N ASN A 31 3.66 19.25 -0.06
CA ASN A 31 2.95 18.43 0.92
C ASN A 31 2.21 17.24 0.28
N LYS A 32 1.77 17.36 -0.98
CA LYS A 32 1.15 16.25 -1.72
C LYS A 32 2.15 15.18 -2.14
N THR A 33 3.44 15.52 -2.29
CA THR A 33 4.50 14.57 -2.68
C THR A 33 5.19 13.85 -1.52
N LYS A 34 4.93 14.23 -0.26
CA LYS A 34 5.41 13.45 0.89
C LYS A 34 4.67 12.11 0.88
N LYS A 35 5.27 11.08 0.26
CA LYS A 35 4.75 9.70 0.19
C LYS A 35 4.23 9.32 1.58
N THR A 36 2.92 9.40 1.75
CA THR A 36 2.30 9.10 3.03
C THR A 36 2.47 7.61 3.23
N ARG A 37 3.38 7.23 4.12
CA ARG A 37 3.55 5.84 4.54
C ARG A 37 2.35 5.52 5.43
N LEU A 38 1.30 5.02 4.80
CA LEU A 38 0.06 4.68 5.49
C LEU A 38 0.18 3.28 6.10
N ASN A 39 -0.28 3.17 7.34
CA ASN A 39 -0.45 1.90 8.05
C ASN A 39 -1.68 1.16 7.52
N CYS A 40 -1.68 -0.17 7.64
CA CYS A 40 -2.80 -1.01 7.22
C CYS A 40 -3.58 -1.48 8.45
N THR A 41 -4.90 -1.61 8.31
CA THR A 41 -5.75 -2.28 9.30
C THR A 41 -6.23 -3.60 8.72
N HIS A 42 -5.97 -4.71 9.41
CA HIS A 42 -6.43 -6.03 9.01
C HIS A 42 -6.83 -6.84 10.24
N ASN A 43 -8.04 -7.39 10.26
CA ASN A 43 -8.58 -8.20 11.37
C ASN A 43 -8.51 -7.50 12.74
N GLY A 44 -8.71 -6.18 12.76
CA GLY A 44 -8.63 -5.37 13.99
C GLY A 44 -7.21 -4.97 14.40
N GLU A 45 -6.18 -5.51 13.76
CA GLU A 45 -4.78 -5.17 14.03
C GLU A 45 -4.26 -4.07 13.10
N THR A 46 -3.34 -3.25 13.63
CA THR A 46 -2.67 -2.20 12.87
C THR A 46 -1.25 -2.63 12.52
N TRP A 47 -0.92 -2.56 11.24
CA TRP A 47 0.37 -2.96 10.66
C TRP A 47 1.06 -1.72 10.12
N GLN A 48 2.31 -1.49 10.49
CA GLN A 48 3.09 -0.40 9.94
C GLN A 48 3.40 -0.65 8.46
N HIS A 49 3.63 0.44 7.74
CA HIS A 49 4.11 0.32 6.37
C HIS A 49 5.43 -0.46 6.32
N GLY A 50 5.43 -1.57 5.57
CA GLY A 50 6.59 -2.46 5.44
C GLY A 50 6.47 -3.75 6.23
N ASP A 51 5.57 -3.83 7.22
CA ASP A 51 5.38 -5.02 8.03
C ASP A 51 4.88 -6.19 7.18
N PHE A 52 5.36 -7.39 7.51
CA PHE A 52 4.97 -8.63 6.86
C PHE A 52 4.88 -9.80 7.84
N ASN A 53 4.07 -10.81 7.51
CA ASN A 53 3.96 -12.05 8.27
C ASN A 53 3.75 -13.24 7.33
N ASN A 54 4.59 -14.24 7.53
CA ASN A 54 4.60 -15.49 6.77
C ASN A 54 4.55 -16.73 7.67
N THR A 55 4.24 -16.58 8.96
CA THR A 55 4.24 -17.65 9.97
C THR A 55 2.86 -17.94 10.55
N ASN A 56 1.81 -17.40 9.94
CA ASN A 56 0.44 -17.60 10.37
C ASN A 56 -0.05 -19.03 10.07
N PRO A 57 -1.00 -19.55 10.85
CA PRO A 57 -1.54 -20.89 10.67
C PRO A 57 -2.28 -21.08 9.34
N GLU A 58 -2.75 -19.99 8.71
CA GLU A 58 -3.46 -20.04 7.42
C GLU A 58 -2.53 -20.23 6.21
N CYS A 59 -1.21 -20.31 6.43
CA CYS A 59 -0.19 -20.38 5.37
C CYS A 59 -0.36 -19.27 4.30
N ARG A 60 -0.50 -18.03 4.76
CA ARG A 60 -0.58 -16.83 3.89
C ARG A 60 0.63 -15.94 4.07
N PHE A 61 0.89 -15.08 3.09
CA PHE A 61 1.87 -14.00 3.23
C PHE A 61 1.13 -12.66 3.29
N TYR A 62 1.19 -12.02 4.44
CA TYR A 62 0.67 -10.68 4.68
C TYR A 62 1.77 -9.66 4.48
N TRP A 63 1.48 -8.55 3.81
CA TRP A 63 2.41 -7.43 3.66
C TRP A 63 1.66 -6.10 3.57
N CYS A 64 1.96 -5.18 4.48
CA CYS A 64 1.38 -3.84 4.45
C CYS A 64 2.14 -2.90 3.50
N ARG A 65 1.47 -2.45 2.44
CA ARG A 65 2.03 -1.51 1.46
C ARG A 65 1.12 -0.29 1.30
N ASN A 66 1.55 0.85 1.86
CA ASN A 66 0.89 2.16 1.77
C ASN A 66 -0.63 2.08 2.06
N GLY A 67 -0.98 1.58 3.24
CA GLY A 67 -2.38 1.50 3.68
C GLY A 67 -3.20 0.37 3.06
N LYS A 68 -2.61 -0.40 2.14
CA LYS A 68 -3.23 -1.61 1.59
C LYS A 68 -2.50 -2.85 2.09
N MET A 69 -3.25 -3.70 2.79
CA MET A 69 -2.81 -5.05 3.11
C MET A 69 -2.79 -5.88 1.82
N LYS A 70 -1.63 -6.48 1.51
CA LYS A 70 -1.46 -7.45 0.44
C LYS A 70 -1.42 -8.84 1.06
N ILE A 71 -2.21 -9.75 0.51
CA ILE A 71 -2.32 -11.12 1.01
C ILE A 71 -2.00 -12.04 -0.18
N LYS A 72 -0.96 -12.86 -0.06
CA LYS A 72 -0.65 -13.92 -1.02
C LYS A 72 -1.04 -15.25 -0.39
N LYS A 73 -1.83 -16.03 -1.13
CA LYS A 73 -2.25 -17.38 -0.75
C LYS A 73 -1.41 -18.43 -1.48
N CYS A 74 -1.44 -19.66 -1.00
CA CYS A 74 -0.95 -20.80 -1.77
C CYS A 74 -1.77 -20.99 -3.06
N PRO A 75 -1.19 -21.59 -4.11
CA PRO A 75 -1.90 -21.81 -5.38
C PRO A 75 -3.02 -22.84 -5.30
N MET A 76 -3.03 -23.65 -4.23
CA MET A 76 -4.01 -24.69 -3.98
C MET A 76 -4.63 -24.44 -2.61
N GLU A 77 -5.96 -24.52 -2.52
CA GLU A 77 -6.67 -24.50 -1.25
C GLU A 77 -6.90 -25.95 -0.79
N LEU A 78 -6.71 -26.18 0.51
CA LEU A 78 -6.94 -27.47 1.18
C LEU A 78 -8.25 -27.43 1.99
N PRO A 79 -8.85 -28.60 2.28
CA PRO A 79 -8.41 -29.95 1.91
C PRO A 79 -8.67 -30.28 0.43
N ARG A 80 -7.77 -31.05 -0.21
CA ARG A 80 -7.91 -31.50 -1.61
C ARG A 80 -7.55 -32.97 -1.75
N ARG A 81 -8.29 -33.71 -2.58
CA ARG A 81 -7.93 -35.09 -2.96
C ARG A 81 -6.64 -35.11 -3.78
N SER A 82 -5.78 -36.10 -3.57
CA SER A 82 -4.56 -36.24 -4.37
C SER A 82 -4.80 -36.79 -5.78
N GLY A 83 -5.97 -37.39 -6.02
CA GLY A 83 -6.30 -38.11 -7.26
C GLY A 83 -5.91 -39.59 -7.23
N TYR A 84 -5.26 -40.06 -6.16
CA TYR A 84 -4.88 -41.45 -5.97
C TYR A 84 -5.68 -42.06 -4.81
N GLY A 85 -6.51 -43.07 -5.11
CA GLY A 85 -7.31 -43.78 -4.11
C GLY A 85 -8.16 -42.85 -3.21
N ASN A 86 -8.15 -43.13 -1.91
CA ASN A 86 -8.83 -42.33 -0.88
C ASN A 86 -7.92 -41.27 -0.23
N CYS A 87 -6.78 -40.97 -0.84
CA CYS A 87 -5.76 -40.13 -0.24
C CYS A 87 -6.08 -38.63 -0.35
N MET A 88 -5.60 -37.88 0.64
CA MET A 88 -5.75 -36.43 0.74
C MET A 88 -4.40 -35.75 0.66
N LEU A 89 -4.37 -34.52 0.17
CA LEU A 89 -3.21 -33.65 0.23
C LEU A 89 -3.26 -32.88 1.56
N GLU A 90 -2.13 -32.89 2.26
CA GLU A 90 -1.92 -32.11 3.47
C GLU A 90 -0.69 -31.22 3.32
N SER A 91 -0.71 -30.03 3.94
CA SER A 91 0.46 -29.15 4.01
C SER A 91 1.58 -29.81 4.79
N VAL A 92 2.82 -29.71 4.29
CA VAL A 92 4.02 -30.14 5.03
C VAL A 92 4.35 -29.23 6.23
N GLY A 93 3.61 -28.13 6.41
CA GLY A 93 3.83 -27.16 7.47
C GLY A 93 4.98 -26.19 7.20
N GLY A 94 5.33 -25.41 8.22
CA GLY A 94 6.37 -24.37 8.14
C GLY A 94 5.83 -22.98 7.76
N LYS A 95 6.73 -22.10 7.29
CA LYS A 95 6.42 -20.70 6.94
C LYS A 95 6.08 -20.57 5.45
N PHE A 96 5.29 -19.58 5.05
CA PHE A 96 5.07 -19.31 3.63
C PHE A 96 6.39 -18.92 2.93
N PRO A 97 6.70 -19.46 1.73
CA PRO A 97 5.85 -20.32 0.89
C PRO A 97 6.03 -21.83 1.13
N HIS A 98 6.88 -22.26 2.07
CA HIS A 98 7.18 -23.67 2.30
C HIS A 98 5.95 -24.48 2.73
N CYS A 99 5.07 -23.91 3.55
CA CYS A 99 3.80 -24.53 3.91
C CYS A 99 2.82 -24.69 2.74
N CYS A 100 3.12 -24.16 1.55
CA CYS A 100 2.38 -24.43 0.32
C CYS A 100 2.85 -25.71 -0.40
N ASN A 101 3.82 -26.44 0.15
CA ASN A 101 4.16 -27.77 -0.31
C ASN A 101 3.21 -28.78 0.34
N TYR A 102 2.80 -29.78 -0.44
CA TYR A 102 1.82 -30.76 -0.01
C TYR A 102 2.38 -32.17 -0.10
N GLN A 103 2.03 -32.99 0.89
CA GLN A 103 2.27 -34.42 0.88
C GLN A 103 0.95 -35.17 0.75
N GLN A 104 0.99 -36.34 0.14
CA GLN A 104 -0.14 -37.23 0.04
C GLN A 104 -0.21 -38.10 1.30
N LEU A 105 -1.39 -38.14 1.91
CA LEU A 105 -1.70 -39.02 3.03
C LEU A 105 -2.81 -39.99 2.66
N CYS A 106 -2.48 -41.27 2.79
CA CYS A 106 -3.32 -42.45 2.68
C CYS A 106 -3.08 -43.25 3.97
#